data_AF-X0UEG2-F1
#
_entry.id   AF-X0UEG2-F1
#
_cell.length_a   1.000
_cell.length_b   1.000
_cell.length_c   1.000
_cell.angle_alpha   90.00
_cell.angle_beta   90.00
_cell.angle_gamma   90.00
#
_symmetry.space_group_name_H-M   'P 1'
#
loop_
_entity.id
_entity.type
_entity.pdbx_description
1 polymer ?
#
loop_
_entity_poly.entity_id
_entity_poly.type
_entity_poly.pdbx_seq_one_letter_code
_entity_poly.pdbx_strand_id
1 'polypeptide(L)'
;GENEMFKGKVDRYKDFRKLLERKDIDAVCISTPDHWHAVQMILACQAGKDVYVEKPLSITIQEGRRMVEVAKETNRVVQVGINRRGSRIYQEAAKLVQGGKIGQVSVARAYHISNMYPDGIGKAKAEKPPRGFDWDTWLGPRAYRPYQYNIAPYKFRWWKSYSSQNGNWGVHYIDAMRWLMGEEAPIAITAHSTKAILKDDRTIPDTSEITYELASGAIIVFGMYEACGEEVINGGEIELRGTKGNLIIHEGSYKIVPTGGGQFQ
;
A
#
# COMPACT_ATOMS: atom_id res chain seq x y z
N GLY A 1 -17.36 -8.03 17.63
CA GLY A 1 -17.44 -6.59 17.38
C GLY A 1 -18.83 -6.32 16.88
N GLU A 2 -19.63 -5.60 17.66
CA GLU A 2 -20.99 -5.25 17.29
C GLU A 2 -20.96 -4.37 16.03
N ASN A 3 -21.63 -4.82 14.97
CA ASN A 3 -21.94 -3.98 13.82
C ASN A 3 -22.94 -2.92 14.33
N GLU A 4 -22.43 -1.79 14.81
CA GLU A 4 -23.23 -0.59 14.95
C GLU A 4 -23.72 -0.19 13.55
N MET A 5 -24.90 -0.69 13.17
CA MET A 5 -25.60 -0.20 12.00
C MET A 5 -25.99 1.24 12.29
N PHE A 6 -25.28 2.19 11.68
CA PHE A 6 -25.65 3.60 11.72
C PHE A 6 -27.13 3.75 11.37
N LYS A 7 -27.96 4.11 12.35
CA LYS A 7 -29.39 4.32 12.16
C LYS A 7 -29.60 5.68 11.49
N GLY A 8 -29.83 5.69 10.18
CA GLY A 8 -30.10 6.91 9.42
C GLY A 8 -30.26 6.66 7.92
N LYS A 9 -31.00 7.55 7.24
CA LYS A 9 -31.03 7.59 5.78
C LYS A 9 -29.73 8.24 5.30
N VAL A 10 -28.92 7.52 4.54
CA VAL A 10 -27.67 8.04 3.95
C VAL A 10 -27.99 8.62 2.57
N ASP A 11 -27.66 9.90 2.37
CA ASP A 11 -27.72 10.54 1.06
C ASP A 11 -26.68 9.90 0.12
N ARG A 12 -27.12 9.45 -1.06
CA ARG A 12 -26.26 8.79 -2.04
C ARG A 12 -26.08 9.69 -3.25
N TYR A 13 -24.83 9.83 -3.68
CA TYR A 13 -24.47 10.63 -4.85
C TYR A 13 -23.82 9.73 -5.90
N LYS A 14 -24.18 9.94 -7.16
CA LYS A 14 -23.50 9.30 -8.31
C LYS A 14 -22.16 9.97 -8.58
N ASP A 15 -22.11 11.29 -8.45
CA ASP A 15 -20.92 12.12 -8.62
C ASP A 15 -20.47 12.63 -7.24
N PHE A 16 -19.26 12.26 -6.83
CA PHE A 16 -18.71 12.65 -5.53
C PHE A 16 -18.58 14.18 -5.39
N ARG A 17 -18.49 14.93 -6.49
CA ARG A 17 -18.40 16.40 -6.46
C ARG A 17 -19.64 17.02 -5.83
N LYS A 18 -20.81 16.39 -5.96
CA LYS A 18 -22.06 16.79 -5.28
C LYS A 18 -22.03 16.56 -3.78
N LEU A 19 -21.34 15.52 -3.33
CA LEU A 19 -21.08 15.32 -1.90
C LEU A 19 -20.17 16.43 -1.37
N LEU A 20 -19.14 16.82 -2.13
CA LEU A 20 -18.21 17.88 -1.71
C LEU A 20 -18.86 19.28 -1.60
N GLU A 21 -19.97 19.52 -2.32
CA GLU A 21 -20.77 20.76 -2.22
C GLU A 21 -21.52 20.88 -0.87
N ARG A 22 -21.66 19.79 -0.09
CA ARG A 22 -22.35 19.80 1.21
C ARG A 22 -21.56 20.59 2.26
N LYS A 23 -22.20 21.58 2.88
CA LYS A 23 -21.59 22.44 3.91
C LYS A 23 -21.56 21.84 5.30
N ASP A 24 -22.39 20.82 5.54
CA ASP A 24 -22.54 20.09 6.81
C ASP A 24 -21.64 18.85 6.92
N ILE A 25 -20.79 18.60 5.92
CA ILE A 25 -19.76 17.55 5.98
C ILE A 25 -18.43 18.21 6.33
N ASP A 26 -17.78 17.75 7.39
CA ASP A 26 -16.46 18.27 7.81
C ASP A 26 -15.30 17.48 7.20
N ALA A 27 -15.46 16.16 7.06
CA ALA A 27 -14.42 15.26 6.60
C ALA A 27 -14.95 14.17 5.66
N VAL A 28 -14.06 13.61 4.83
CA VAL A 28 -14.38 12.52 3.91
C VAL A 28 -13.41 11.34 4.05
N CYS A 29 -13.92 10.14 3.83
CA CYS A 29 -13.12 8.93 3.68
C CYS A 29 -13.12 8.49 2.21
N ILE A 30 -11.93 8.44 1.61
CA ILE A 30 -11.71 8.06 0.22
C ILE A 30 -11.21 6.61 0.20
N SER A 31 -12.09 5.70 -0.20
CA SER A 31 -11.81 4.26 -0.34
C SER A 31 -12.13 3.75 -1.75
N THR A 32 -11.96 4.62 -2.74
CA THR A 32 -12.13 4.27 -4.16
C THR A 32 -10.93 3.49 -4.69
N PRO A 33 -10.93 3.02 -5.95
CA PRO A 33 -9.70 2.50 -6.56
C PRO A 33 -8.58 3.55 -6.61
N ASP A 34 -7.34 3.06 -6.56
CA ASP A 34 -6.11 3.84 -6.40
C ASP A 34 -5.99 5.02 -7.40
N HIS A 35 -6.44 4.86 -8.64
CA HIS A 35 -6.37 5.89 -9.69
C HIS A 35 -7.28 7.11 -9.47
N TRP A 36 -8.16 7.06 -8.47
CA TRP A 36 -9.03 8.18 -8.10
C TRP A 36 -8.51 9.01 -6.91
N HIS A 37 -7.61 8.44 -6.10
CA HIS A 37 -7.23 9.01 -4.81
C HIS A 37 -6.75 10.46 -4.92
N ALA A 38 -5.81 10.74 -5.83
CA ALA A 38 -5.25 12.07 -5.98
C ALA A 38 -6.31 13.13 -6.34
N VAL A 39 -7.15 12.86 -7.34
CA VAL A 39 -8.19 13.78 -7.78
C VAL A 39 -9.21 14.03 -6.68
N GLN A 40 -9.69 12.97 -6.03
CA GLN A 40 -10.72 13.09 -5.00
C GLN A 40 -10.20 13.81 -3.75
N MET A 41 -8.97 13.49 -3.33
CA MET A 41 -8.35 14.10 -2.15
C MET A 41 -8.06 15.59 -2.37
N ILE A 42 -7.52 15.97 -3.55
CA ILE A 42 -7.30 17.37 -3.92
C ILE A 42 -8.62 18.15 -3.93
N LEU A 43 -9.65 17.63 -4.61
CA LEU A 43 -10.95 18.30 -4.67
C LEU A 43 -11.63 18.39 -3.31
N ALA A 44 -11.50 17.37 -2.47
CA ALA A 44 -12.01 17.40 -1.10
C ALA A 44 -11.31 18.47 -0.25
N CYS A 45 -9.98 18.56 -0.36
CA CYS A 45 -9.21 19.58 0.34
C CYS A 45 -9.60 21.00 -0.11
N GLN A 46 -9.79 21.21 -1.42
CA GLN A 46 -10.25 22.47 -2.00
C GLN A 46 -11.69 22.82 -1.62
N ALA A 47 -12.55 21.82 -1.42
CA ALA A 47 -13.89 21.99 -0.87
C ALA A 47 -13.90 22.22 0.66
N GLY A 48 -12.72 22.35 1.27
CA GLY A 48 -12.55 22.64 2.68
C GLY A 48 -12.79 21.44 3.60
N LYS A 49 -12.67 20.21 3.10
CA LYS A 49 -12.87 18.98 3.89
C LYS A 49 -11.54 18.41 4.37
N ASP A 50 -11.52 17.88 5.59
CA ASP A 50 -10.45 17.00 6.05
C ASP A 50 -10.59 15.61 5.39
N VAL A 51 -9.48 14.90 5.22
CA VAL A 51 -9.43 13.71 4.37
C VAL A 51 -8.74 12.53 5.05
N TYR A 52 -9.43 11.40 5.12
CA TYR A 52 -8.80 10.09 5.22
C TYR A 52 -8.77 9.46 3.83
N VAL A 53 -7.59 9.10 3.32
CA VAL A 53 -7.44 8.49 1.99
C VAL A 53 -6.74 7.14 2.11
N GLU A 54 -7.36 6.10 1.55
CA GLU A 54 -6.80 4.76 1.56
C GLU A 54 -5.46 4.67 0.85
N LYS A 55 -4.68 3.66 1.21
CA LYS A 55 -3.45 3.30 0.50
C LYS A 55 -3.77 2.54 -0.80
N PRO A 56 -2.87 2.57 -1.81
CA PRO A 56 -1.73 3.48 -1.94
C PRO A 56 -2.19 4.92 -2.19
N LEU A 57 -1.42 5.90 -1.71
CA LEU A 57 -1.80 7.31 -1.78
C LEU A 57 -2.02 7.82 -3.21
N SER A 58 -1.11 7.48 -4.12
CA SER A 58 -1.10 7.98 -5.51
C SER A 58 -0.48 6.96 -6.45
N ILE A 59 -0.66 7.18 -7.76
CA ILE A 59 -0.08 6.35 -8.82
C ILE A 59 1.24 6.92 -9.31
N THR A 60 1.42 8.23 -9.23
CA THR A 60 2.67 8.92 -9.60
C THR A 60 3.24 9.74 -8.46
N ILE A 61 4.54 10.05 -8.56
CA ILE A 61 5.23 10.94 -7.62
C ILE A 61 4.66 12.37 -7.74
N GLN A 62 4.36 12.82 -8.96
CA GLN A 62 3.80 14.15 -9.22
C GLN A 62 2.43 14.32 -8.54
N GLU A 63 1.55 13.32 -8.66
CA GLU A 63 0.28 13.30 -7.93
C GLU A 63 0.50 13.43 -6.42
N GLY A 64 1.37 12.60 -5.84
CA GLY A 64 1.64 12.62 -4.41
C GLY A 64 2.20 13.97 -3.92
N ARG A 65 3.10 14.60 -4.68
CA ARG A 65 3.61 15.95 -4.36
C ARG A 65 2.48 16.98 -4.40
N ARG A 66 1.65 16.96 -5.44
CA ARG A 66 0.54 17.91 -5.57
C ARG A 66 -0.48 17.74 -4.45
N MET A 67 -0.75 16.51 -4.01
CA MET A 67 -1.63 16.23 -2.87
C MET A 67 -1.10 16.89 -1.59
N VAL A 68 0.20 16.76 -1.30
CA VAL A 68 0.84 17.39 -0.13
C VAL A 68 0.79 18.92 -0.22
N GLU A 69 1.05 19.49 -1.39
CA GLU A 69 0.95 20.94 -1.62
C GLU A 69 -0.46 21.46 -1.35
N VAL A 70 -1.48 20.83 -1.95
CA VAL A 70 -2.88 21.26 -1.80
C VAL A 70 -3.33 21.16 -0.34
N ALA A 71 -2.99 20.07 0.37
CA ALA A 71 -3.33 19.94 1.79
C ALA A 71 -2.78 21.10 2.63
N LYS A 72 -1.56 21.57 2.31
CA LYS A 72 -0.94 22.74 2.97
C LYS A 72 -1.60 24.05 2.53
N GLU A 73 -1.81 24.25 1.23
CA GLU A 73 -2.45 25.43 0.64
C GLU A 73 -3.85 25.68 1.24
N THR A 74 -4.63 24.61 1.43
CA THR A 74 -6.00 24.70 1.95
C THR A 74 -6.09 24.50 3.46
N ASN A 75 -4.95 24.30 4.13
CA ASN A 75 -4.84 24.04 5.57
C ASN A 75 -5.82 22.96 6.04
N ARG A 76 -5.74 21.76 5.43
CA ARG A 76 -6.57 20.59 5.75
C ARG A 76 -5.78 19.49 6.42
N VAL A 77 -6.44 18.74 7.30
CA VAL A 77 -5.87 17.55 7.93
C VAL A 77 -6.05 16.37 6.99
N VAL A 78 -4.96 15.68 6.70
CA VAL A 78 -4.95 14.52 5.80
C VAL A 78 -4.26 13.34 6.45
N GLN A 79 -4.92 12.18 6.44
CA GLN A 79 -4.37 10.92 6.89
C GLN A 79 -4.41 9.88 5.77
N VAL A 80 -3.28 9.21 5.55
CA VAL A 80 -3.20 8.07 4.63
C VAL A 80 -3.51 6.78 5.40
N GLY A 81 -4.26 5.87 4.80
CA GLY A 81 -4.70 4.59 5.35
C GLY A 81 -3.58 3.55 5.51
N ILE A 82 -2.53 3.89 6.26
CA ILE A 82 -1.43 2.98 6.60
C ILE A 82 -1.68 2.40 7.99
N ASN A 83 -2.46 1.31 8.03
CA ASN A 83 -2.99 0.71 9.26
C ASN A 83 -1.91 0.24 10.26
N ARG A 84 -0.75 -0.24 9.80
CA ARG A 84 0.33 -0.76 10.68
C ARG A 84 0.86 0.28 11.66
N ARG A 85 0.80 1.58 11.33
CA ARG A 85 1.18 2.66 12.26
C ARG A 85 0.25 2.77 13.48
N GLY A 86 -1.00 2.31 13.35
CA GLY A 86 -1.95 2.22 14.46
C GLY A 86 -1.73 1.01 15.37
N SER A 87 -0.89 0.05 14.97
CA SER A 87 -0.63 -1.15 15.78
C SER A 87 0.33 -0.86 16.92
N ARG A 88 -0.08 -1.19 18.15
CA ARG A 88 0.77 -1.08 19.35
C ARG A 88 2.07 -1.87 19.22
N ILE A 89 2.02 -3.05 18.61
CA ILE A 89 3.18 -3.93 18.38
C ILE A 89 4.23 -3.22 17.52
N TYR A 90 3.79 -2.57 16.44
CA TYR A 90 4.68 -1.83 15.55
C TYR A 90 5.22 -0.55 16.22
N GLN A 91 4.40 0.16 17.01
CA GLN A 91 4.87 1.33 17.77
C GLN A 91 5.92 0.97 18.82
N GLU A 92 5.75 -0.14 19.53
CA GLU A 92 6.73 -0.66 20.49
C GLU A 92 8.02 -1.09 19.78
N ALA A 93 7.90 -1.83 18.68
CA ALA A 93 9.04 -2.23 17.85
C ALA A 93 9.82 -1.03 17.33
N ALA A 94 9.15 0.03 16.85
CA ALA A 94 9.80 1.25 16.37
C ALA A 94 10.63 1.90 17.49
N LYS A 95 10.06 2.03 18.69
CA LYS A 95 10.78 2.58 19.86
C LYS A 95 12.01 1.74 20.22
N LEU A 96 11.90 0.42 20.18
CA LEU A 96 13.02 -0.49 20.50
C LEU A 96 14.15 -0.39 19.47
N VAL A 97 13.82 -0.41 18.18
CA VAL A 97 14.81 -0.35 17.10
C VAL A 97 15.51 1.00 17.09
N GLN A 98 14.74 2.10 17.09
CA GLN A 98 15.28 3.46 17.12
C GLN A 98 16.04 3.75 18.43
N GLY A 99 15.66 3.08 19.54
CA GLY A 99 16.39 3.10 20.81
C GLY A 99 17.66 2.24 20.83
N GLY A 100 18.04 1.61 19.72
CA GLY A 100 19.29 0.85 19.58
C GLY A 100 19.26 -0.55 20.18
N LYS A 101 18.08 -1.12 20.49
CA LYS A 101 17.93 -2.45 21.10
C LYS A 101 18.59 -3.55 20.27
N ILE A 102 18.53 -3.44 18.94
CA ILE A 102 19.13 -4.37 17.99
C ILE A 102 20.43 -3.85 17.35
N GLY A 103 20.96 -2.71 17.82
CA GLY A 103 22.16 -2.08 17.25
C GLY A 103 21.88 -1.35 15.94
N GLN A 104 22.89 -1.25 15.07
CA GLN A 104 22.73 -0.64 13.74
C GLN A 104 22.08 -1.65 12.80
N VAL A 105 21.01 -1.24 12.10
CA VAL A 105 20.30 -2.10 11.15
C VAL A 105 20.95 -1.95 9.78
N SER A 106 21.35 -3.07 9.17
CA SER A 106 21.92 -3.08 7.82
C SER A 106 20.91 -3.46 6.74
N VAL A 107 19.96 -4.33 7.09
CA VAL A 107 18.97 -4.86 6.15
C VAL A 107 17.61 -5.00 6.82
N ALA A 108 16.56 -4.57 6.14
CA ALA A 108 15.19 -4.95 6.43
C ALA A 108 14.58 -5.72 5.24
N ARG A 109 13.76 -6.73 5.49
CA ARG A 109 13.13 -7.54 4.45
C ARG A 109 11.66 -7.80 4.72
N ALA A 110 10.88 -7.86 3.65
CA ALA A 110 9.51 -8.35 3.66
C ALA A 110 9.17 -9.00 2.32
N TYR A 111 8.21 -9.92 2.33
CA TYR A 111 7.80 -10.65 1.14
C TYR A 111 6.29 -10.73 1.06
N HIS A 112 5.73 -10.37 -0.09
CA HIS A 112 4.35 -10.73 -0.41
C HIS A 112 4.35 -12.03 -1.22
N ILE A 113 3.93 -13.11 -0.56
CA ILE A 113 3.82 -14.44 -1.18
C ILE A 113 2.35 -14.76 -1.38
N SER A 114 2.00 -15.15 -2.61
CA SER A 114 0.67 -15.64 -2.95
C SER A 114 0.84 -16.71 -4.02
N ASN A 115 0.30 -17.92 -3.84
CA ASN A 115 0.30 -18.87 -4.94
C ASN A 115 -0.96 -18.69 -5.78
N MET A 116 -0.86 -17.95 -6.88
CA MET A 116 -1.96 -17.77 -7.84
C MET A 116 -1.87 -18.71 -9.05
N TYR A 117 -0.96 -19.68 -9.07
CA TYR A 117 -0.85 -20.64 -10.17
C TYR A 117 -2.00 -21.67 -10.13
N PRO A 118 -2.53 -22.13 -11.29
CA PRO A 118 -2.14 -21.76 -12.65
C PRO A 118 -2.83 -20.50 -13.21
N ASP A 119 -4.02 -20.18 -12.70
CA ASP A 119 -4.95 -19.31 -13.43
C ASP A 119 -4.76 -17.82 -13.17
N GLY A 120 -4.05 -17.43 -12.12
CA GLY A 120 -3.84 -16.04 -11.77
C GLY A 120 -5.16 -15.30 -11.54
N ILE A 121 -5.29 -14.10 -12.12
CA ILE A 121 -6.56 -13.37 -12.17
C ILE A 121 -7.53 -13.90 -13.24
N GLY A 122 -7.11 -14.89 -14.02
CA GLY A 122 -7.83 -15.47 -15.15
C GLY A 122 -7.77 -14.62 -16.42
N LYS A 123 -8.23 -15.22 -17.52
CA LYS A 123 -8.54 -14.50 -18.76
C LYS A 123 -10.02 -14.17 -18.82
N ALA A 124 -10.38 -12.94 -19.12
CA ALA A 124 -11.78 -12.52 -19.23
C ALA A 124 -12.03 -11.83 -20.57
N LYS A 125 -13.20 -12.08 -21.15
CA LYS A 125 -13.65 -11.31 -22.33
C LYS A 125 -14.30 -10.01 -21.87
N ALA A 126 -14.31 -9.02 -22.77
CA ALA A 126 -15.10 -7.81 -22.57
C ALA A 126 -16.59 -8.17 -22.42
N GLU A 127 -17.28 -7.52 -21.51
CA GLU A 127 -18.71 -7.71 -21.27
C GLU A 127 -19.40 -6.41 -20.84
N LYS A 128 -20.73 -6.45 -20.71
CA LYS A 128 -21.50 -5.31 -20.23
C LYS A 128 -21.28 -5.15 -18.71
N PRO A 129 -21.04 -3.92 -18.21
CA PRO A 129 -21.01 -3.66 -16.79
C PRO A 129 -22.31 -4.14 -16.10
N PRO A 130 -22.24 -4.63 -14.85
CA PRO A 130 -23.43 -4.95 -14.07
C PRO A 130 -24.41 -3.77 -13.99
N ARG A 131 -25.71 -4.07 -13.89
CA ARG A 131 -26.75 -3.05 -13.78
C ARG A 131 -26.45 -2.12 -12.58
N GLY A 132 -26.37 -0.82 -12.85
CA GLY A 132 -26.09 0.19 -11.82
C GLY A 132 -24.61 0.45 -11.56
N PHE A 133 -23.69 -0.24 -12.24
CA PHE A 133 -22.26 0.02 -12.18
C PHE A 133 -21.83 0.97 -13.30
N ASP A 134 -21.60 2.24 -12.96
CA ASP A 134 -21.13 3.24 -13.92
C ASP A 134 -19.65 3.03 -14.23
N TRP A 135 -19.40 2.32 -15.33
CA TRP A 135 -18.05 1.95 -15.74
C TRP A 135 -17.19 3.14 -16.18
N ASP A 136 -17.80 4.12 -16.85
CA ASP A 136 -17.09 5.31 -17.31
C ASP A 136 -16.60 6.13 -16.12
N THR A 137 -17.46 6.30 -15.10
CA THR A 137 -17.08 6.93 -13.84
C THR A 137 -16.05 6.08 -13.07
N TRP A 138 -16.17 4.75 -13.09
CA TRP A 138 -15.17 3.90 -12.45
C TRP A 138 -13.79 4.07 -13.09
N LEU A 139 -13.70 4.10 -14.43
CA LEU A 139 -12.46 4.34 -15.17
C LEU A 139 -11.86 5.72 -14.84
N GLY A 140 -12.70 6.74 -14.75
CA GLY A 140 -12.30 8.08 -14.35
C GLY A 140 -11.24 8.68 -15.25
N PRO A 141 -10.08 9.11 -14.70
CA PRO A 141 -9.02 9.74 -15.50
C PRO A 141 -8.28 8.77 -16.45
N ARG A 142 -8.64 7.48 -16.48
CA ARG A 142 -7.99 6.48 -17.33
C ARG A 142 -8.63 6.41 -18.71
N ALA A 143 -7.81 6.01 -19.70
CA ALA A 143 -8.30 5.81 -21.06
C ALA A 143 -9.46 4.83 -21.09
N TYR A 144 -10.47 5.13 -21.92
CA TYR A 144 -11.62 4.26 -22.08
C TYR A 144 -11.20 2.86 -22.53
N ARG A 145 -11.79 1.85 -21.91
CA ARG A 145 -11.72 0.46 -22.36
C ARG A 145 -13.01 -0.28 -22.00
N PRO A 146 -13.35 -1.38 -22.69
CA PRO A 146 -14.48 -2.20 -22.28
C PRO A 146 -14.31 -2.78 -20.87
N TYR A 147 -15.43 -2.98 -20.18
CA TYR A 147 -15.46 -3.63 -18.87
C TYR A 147 -15.08 -5.11 -18.98
N GLN A 148 -14.33 -5.59 -17.98
CA GLN A 148 -13.99 -7.00 -17.77
C GLN A 148 -14.06 -7.29 -16.27
N TYR A 149 -14.67 -8.41 -15.88
CA TYR A 149 -14.76 -8.83 -14.46
C TYR A 149 -13.40 -9.06 -13.79
N ASN A 150 -12.35 -9.37 -14.56
CA ASN A 150 -10.99 -9.47 -14.02
C ASN A 150 -10.26 -8.11 -13.87
N ILE A 151 -10.99 -6.99 -13.97
CA ILE A 151 -10.52 -5.65 -13.58
C ILE A 151 -11.29 -5.18 -12.34
N ALA A 152 -12.58 -4.93 -12.48
CA ALA A 152 -13.41 -4.43 -11.38
C ALA A 152 -14.29 -5.54 -10.82
N PRO A 153 -14.58 -5.55 -9.51
CA PRO A 153 -14.33 -4.46 -8.56
C PRO A 153 -12.95 -4.47 -7.88
N TYR A 154 -12.22 -5.60 -7.90
CA TYR A 154 -11.02 -5.77 -7.06
C TYR A 154 -9.72 -6.02 -7.84
N LYS A 155 -9.79 -6.73 -8.97
CA LYS A 155 -8.62 -7.23 -9.69
C LYS A 155 -7.81 -6.16 -10.43
N PHE A 156 -8.22 -4.89 -10.37
CA PHE A 156 -7.52 -3.73 -10.93
C PHE A 156 -6.10 -3.60 -10.38
N ARG A 157 -5.83 -4.19 -9.21
CA ARG A 157 -4.52 -4.31 -8.55
C ARG A 157 -3.45 -5.03 -9.37
N TRP A 158 -3.86 -5.83 -10.37
CA TRP A 158 -2.99 -6.54 -11.30
C TRP A 158 -2.86 -5.86 -12.68
N TRP A 159 -3.41 -4.65 -12.81
CA TRP A 159 -3.37 -3.89 -14.06
C TRP A 159 -2.59 -2.60 -13.86
N LYS A 160 -1.48 -2.45 -14.60
CA LYS A 160 -0.54 -1.33 -14.48
C LYS A 160 -1.22 0.04 -14.65
N SER A 161 -2.30 0.11 -15.41
CA SER A 161 -3.09 1.33 -15.59
C SER A 161 -3.79 1.81 -14.33
N TYR A 162 -4.04 0.93 -13.35
CA TYR A 162 -4.78 1.28 -12.14
C TYR A 162 -3.94 1.15 -10.88
N SER A 163 -3.03 0.17 -10.81
CA SER A 163 -2.31 -0.16 -9.57
C SER A 163 -1.15 -1.15 -9.85
N SER A 164 -0.56 -1.66 -8.78
CA SER A 164 0.38 -2.78 -8.77
C SER A 164 0.32 -3.49 -7.41
N GLN A 165 0.90 -4.69 -7.28
CA GLN A 165 1.06 -5.31 -5.97
C GLN A 165 2.08 -4.57 -5.08
N ASN A 166 3.02 -3.83 -5.64
CA ASN A 166 3.86 -2.90 -4.86
C ASN A 166 3.01 -1.78 -4.24
N GLY A 167 2.08 -1.21 -5.02
CA GLY A 167 1.11 -0.23 -4.50
C GLY A 167 0.12 -0.84 -3.52
N ASN A 168 -0.28 -2.09 -3.70
CA ASN A 168 -1.26 -2.75 -2.84
C ASN A 168 -0.66 -3.26 -1.52
N TRP A 169 0.38 -4.09 -1.62
CA TRP A 169 1.02 -4.78 -0.50
C TRP A 169 2.36 -4.15 -0.13
N GLY A 170 3.22 -3.86 -1.11
CA GLY A 170 4.55 -3.30 -0.86
C GLY A 170 4.52 -2.05 0.02
N VAL A 171 3.57 -1.14 -0.22
CA VAL A 171 3.39 0.08 0.58
C VAL A 171 3.25 -0.19 2.08
N HIS A 172 2.54 -1.26 2.47
CA HIS A 172 2.34 -1.61 3.87
C HIS A 172 3.66 -2.02 4.53
N TYR A 173 4.50 -2.74 3.80
CA TYR A 173 5.75 -3.29 4.33
C TYR A 173 6.87 -2.26 4.31
N ILE A 174 7.02 -1.54 3.20
CA ILE A 174 8.07 -0.53 3.03
C ILE A 174 7.86 0.63 4.00
N ASP A 175 6.62 1.07 4.20
CA ASP A 175 6.32 2.11 5.20
C ASP A 175 6.67 1.65 6.63
N ALA A 176 6.33 0.42 6.99
CA ALA A 176 6.66 -0.12 8.30
C ALA A 176 8.18 -0.24 8.48
N MET A 177 8.90 -0.83 7.53
CA MET A 177 10.35 -1.03 7.62
C MET A 177 11.12 0.30 7.72
N ARG A 178 10.82 1.29 6.85
CA ARG A 178 11.48 2.61 6.94
C ARG A 178 11.18 3.27 8.29
N TRP A 179 9.93 3.17 8.77
CA TRP A 179 9.56 3.78 10.04
C TRP A 179 10.25 3.12 11.22
N LEU A 180 10.31 1.80 11.27
CA LEU A 180 11.03 1.06 12.32
C LEU A 180 12.51 1.46 12.39
N MET A 181 13.13 1.73 11.24
CA MET A 181 14.53 2.17 11.15
C MET A 181 14.72 3.68 11.38
N GLY A 182 13.65 4.47 11.48
CA GLY A 182 13.75 5.92 11.64
C GLY A 182 14.09 6.65 10.34
N GLU A 183 13.74 6.06 9.19
CA GLU A 183 14.09 6.51 7.86
C GLU A 183 12.91 7.17 7.14
N GLU A 184 13.19 8.26 6.41
CA GLU A 184 12.15 9.02 5.72
C GLU A 184 11.80 8.40 4.36
N ALA A 185 12.76 8.24 3.46
CA ALA A 185 12.51 7.73 2.12
C ALA A 185 13.77 7.06 1.54
N PRO A 186 13.60 6.15 0.57
CA PRO A 186 14.72 5.64 -0.20
C PRO A 186 15.43 6.73 -1.00
N ILE A 187 16.76 6.63 -1.11
CA ILE A 187 17.61 7.46 -1.96
C ILE A 187 17.87 6.83 -3.33
N ALA A 188 17.79 5.50 -3.43
CA ALA A 188 17.91 4.76 -4.68
C ALA A 188 17.03 3.51 -4.67
N ILE A 189 16.60 3.06 -5.85
CA ILE A 189 15.75 1.89 -6.04
C ILE A 189 16.26 1.08 -7.23
N THR A 190 16.46 -0.22 -7.02
CA THR A 190 16.78 -1.18 -8.09
C THR A 190 15.76 -2.32 -8.04
N ALA A 191 15.24 -2.72 -9.20
CA ALA A 191 14.21 -3.74 -9.28
C ALA A 191 14.51 -4.75 -10.39
N HIS A 192 14.31 -6.03 -10.09
CA HIS A 192 14.28 -7.11 -11.07
C HIS A 192 12.92 -7.78 -11.02
N SER A 193 12.17 -7.69 -12.11
CA SER A 193 10.78 -8.12 -12.17
C SER A 193 10.47 -8.83 -13.47
N THR A 194 9.70 -9.92 -13.40
CA THR A 194 9.29 -10.70 -14.58
C THR A 194 7.80 -11.07 -14.50
N LYS A 195 7.19 -11.27 -15.68
CA LYS A 195 5.87 -11.91 -15.83
C LYS A 195 6.07 -13.20 -16.61
N ALA A 196 6.69 -14.19 -15.98
CA ALA A 196 7.19 -15.37 -16.67
C ALA A 196 6.27 -16.59 -16.52
N ILE A 197 5.56 -16.71 -15.40
CA ILE A 197 4.88 -17.95 -15.00
C ILE A 197 3.38 -17.85 -15.31
N LEU A 198 2.71 -16.82 -14.81
CA LEU A 198 1.26 -16.70 -14.91
C LEU A 198 0.83 -16.19 -16.29
N LYS A 199 -0.03 -16.96 -16.95
CA LYS A 199 -0.50 -16.72 -18.33
C LYS A 199 -1.88 -16.08 -18.38
N ASP A 200 -2.23 -15.31 -17.35
CA ASP A 200 -3.45 -14.52 -17.22
C ASP A 200 -3.32 -13.11 -17.84
N ASP A 201 -4.38 -12.32 -17.73
CA ASP A 201 -4.50 -11.00 -18.34
C ASP A 201 -3.76 -9.88 -17.57
N ARG A 202 -3.11 -10.17 -16.44
CA ARG A 202 -2.41 -9.13 -15.65
C ARG A 202 -1.40 -8.40 -16.53
N THR A 203 -1.12 -7.14 -16.19
CA THR A 203 -0.11 -6.33 -16.90
C THR A 203 1.04 -5.90 -15.99
N ILE A 204 1.06 -6.45 -14.77
CA ILE A 204 2.16 -6.32 -13.83
C ILE A 204 2.99 -7.62 -13.79
N PRO A 205 4.24 -7.56 -13.29
CA PRO A 205 5.04 -8.74 -12.99
C PRO A 205 4.32 -9.74 -12.07
N ASP A 206 4.63 -11.03 -12.21
CA ASP A 206 4.22 -12.09 -11.26
C ASP A 206 5.33 -12.42 -10.24
N THR A 207 6.56 -12.00 -10.52
CA THR A 207 7.74 -12.22 -9.68
C THR A 207 8.54 -10.93 -9.64
N SER A 208 8.95 -10.48 -8.46
CA SER A 208 9.81 -9.30 -8.30
C SER A 208 10.69 -9.40 -7.05
N GLU A 209 11.92 -8.90 -7.17
CA GLU A 209 12.79 -8.55 -6.04
C GLU A 209 13.21 -7.09 -6.21
N ILE A 210 12.98 -6.27 -5.18
CA ILE A 210 13.22 -4.83 -5.21
C ILE A 210 14.04 -4.41 -4.00
N THR A 211 15.13 -3.70 -4.25
CA THR A 211 15.99 -3.13 -3.23
C THR A 211 15.80 -1.62 -3.17
N TYR A 212 15.68 -1.09 -1.96
CA TYR A 212 15.60 0.33 -1.67
C TYR A 212 16.77 0.70 -0.75
N GLU A 213 17.65 1.57 -1.22
CA GLU A 213 18.75 2.11 -0.42
C GLU A 213 18.25 3.30 0.40
N LEU A 214 18.58 3.35 1.69
CA LEU A 214 18.19 4.40 2.61
C LEU A 214 19.37 5.34 2.91
N ALA A 215 19.09 6.51 3.49
CA ALA A 215 20.10 7.52 3.75
C ALA A 215 21.21 7.06 4.71
N SER A 216 20.89 6.15 5.65
CA SER A 216 21.89 5.52 6.53
C SER A 216 22.81 4.51 5.84
N GLY A 217 22.54 4.14 4.58
CA GLY A 217 23.19 3.03 3.88
C GLY A 217 22.55 1.66 4.19
N ALA A 218 21.53 1.60 5.06
CA ALA A 218 20.71 0.41 5.22
C ALA A 218 19.89 0.14 3.95
N ILE A 219 19.56 -1.12 3.71
CA ILE A 219 18.75 -1.53 2.56
C ILE A 219 17.42 -2.17 3.00
N ILE A 220 16.35 -1.85 2.28
CA ILE A 220 15.09 -2.60 2.34
C ILE A 220 15.03 -3.53 1.14
N VAL A 221 14.67 -4.78 1.36
CA VAL A 221 14.32 -5.74 0.31
C VAL A 221 12.83 -6.03 0.39
N PHE A 222 12.13 -5.85 -0.73
CA PHE A 222 10.74 -6.28 -0.88
C PHE A 222 10.61 -7.26 -2.04
N GLY A 223 10.32 -8.51 -1.71
CA GLY A 223 10.00 -9.54 -2.70
C GLY A 223 8.50 -9.70 -2.89
N MET A 224 8.09 -9.98 -4.12
CA MET A 224 6.70 -10.27 -4.47
C MET A 224 6.67 -11.49 -5.38
N TYR A 225 6.14 -12.61 -4.87
CA TYR A 225 6.06 -13.86 -5.60
C TYR A 225 4.60 -14.32 -5.66
N GLU A 226 4.02 -14.29 -6.85
CA GLU A 226 2.59 -14.61 -7.05
C GLU A 226 2.33 -16.00 -7.66
N ALA A 227 3.38 -16.81 -7.83
CA ALA A 227 3.28 -18.14 -8.43
C ALA A 227 3.95 -19.25 -7.61
N CYS A 228 4.25 -18.98 -6.34
CA CYS A 228 4.77 -19.96 -5.39
C CYS A 228 4.19 -19.70 -3.99
N GLY A 229 4.38 -20.68 -3.09
CA GLY A 229 3.93 -20.61 -1.70
C GLY A 229 5.09 -20.64 -0.71
N GLU A 230 4.74 -20.83 0.56
CA GLU A 230 5.62 -20.82 1.74
C GLU A 230 6.15 -19.43 2.15
N GLU A 231 6.34 -19.27 3.46
CA GLU A 231 6.93 -18.07 4.03
C GLU A 231 8.44 -18.03 3.75
N VAL A 232 8.94 -16.85 3.36
CA VAL A 232 10.39 -16.62 3.19
C VAL A 232 11.06 -16.30 4.53
N ILE A 233 10.35 -15.57 5.39
CA ILE A 233 10.84 -15.17 6.72
C ILE A 233 10.23 -16.11 7.75
N ASN A 234 11.07 -16.88 8.44
CA ASN A 234 10.60 -17.87 9.40
C ASN A 234 9.94 -17.23 10.63
N GLY A 235 8.61 -17.33 10.69
CA GLY A 235 7.79 -16.89 11.82
C GLY A 235 7.61 -15.38 11.87
N GLY A 236 7.49 -14.73 10.71
CA GLY A 236 7.16 -13.31 10.61
C GLY A 236 7.03 -12.80 9.18
N GLU A 237 6.49 -11.60 9.04
CA GLU A 237 6.26 -10.91 7.77
C GLU A 237 7.32 -9.82 7.48
N ILE A 238 8.00 -9.33 8.51
CA ILE A 238 9.09 -8.35 8.42
C ILE A 238 10.28 -8.82 9.27
N GLU A 239 11.48 -8.73 8.71
CA GLU A 239 12.75 -8.99 9.39
C GLU A 239 13.65 -7.75 9.32
N LEU A 240 14.21 -7.31 10.45
CA LEU A 240 15.30 -6.34 10.51
C LEU A 240 16.55 -7.03 11.08
N ARG A 241 17.69 -6.90 10.37
CA ARG A 241 18.99 -7.46 10.75
C ARG A 241 19.88 -6.37 11.35
N GLY A 242 20.15 -6.47 12.65
CA GLY A 242 20.93 -5.50 13.40
C GLY A 242 22.19 -6.07 14.02
N THR A 243 23.17 -5.20 14.33
CA THR A 243 24.48 -5.61 14.87
C THR A 243 24.43 -6.28 16.26
N LYS A 244 23.32 -6.15 17.01
CA LYS A 244 23.13 -6.78 18.33
C LYS A 244 22.04 -7.86 18.32
N GLY A 245 21.28 -7.97 17.25
CA GLY A 245 20.16 -8.88 17.16
C GLY A 245 19.27 -8.62 15.95
N ASN A 246 18.36 -9.55 15.71
CA ASN A 246 17.41 -9.50 14.61
C ASN A 246 16.01 -9.36 15.17
N LEU A 247 15.24 -8.41 14.64
CA LEU A 247 13.81 -8.27 14.95
C LEU A 247 13.00 -8.98 13.86
N ILE A 248 12.09 -9.85 14.27
CA ILE A 248 11.13 -10.49 13.37
C ILE A 248 9.73 -10.16 13.88
N ILE A 249 8.90 -9.55 13.04
CA ILE A 249 7.54 -9.12 13.37
C ILE A 249 6.55 -10.04 12.65
N HIS A 250 5.53 -10.49 13.37
CA HIS A 250 4.36 -11.18 12.83
C HIS A 250 3.10 -10.42 13.25
N GLU A 251 1.99 -10.61 12.54
CA GLU A 251 0.71 -9.98 12.90
C GLU A 251 0.38 -10.26 14.40
N GLY A 252 0.39 -9.19 15.21
CA GLY A 252 0.11 -9.22 16.64
C GLY A 252 1.30 -9.48 17.60
N SER A 253 2.52 -9.73 17.12
CA SER A 253 3.69 -9.94 18.00
C SER A 253 5.03 -9.63 17.33
N TYR A 254 6.11 -9.55 18.12
CA TYR A 254 7.46 -9.50 17.60
C TYR A 254 8.39 -10.35 18.47
N LYS A 255 9.48 -10.85 17.87
CA LYS A 255 10.59 -11.51 18.58
C LYS A 255 11.90 -10.82 18.24
N ILE A 256 12.78 -10.70 19.24
CA ILE A 256 14.16 -10.28 19.04
C ILE A 256 15.05 -11.48 19.30
N VAL A 257 15.86 -11.84 18.30
CA VAL A 257 16.84 -12.90 18.38
C VAL A 257 18.22 -12.25 18.54
N PRO A 258 18.88 -12.36 19.71
CA PRO A 258 20.21 -11.81 19.90
C PRO A 258 21.20 -12.39 18.88
N THR A 259 22.18 -11.59 18.47
CA THR A 259 23.28 -12.05 17.63
C THR A 259 24.55 -12.07 18.47
N GLY A 260 25.37 -13.12 18.30
CA GLY A 260 26.66 -13.24 18.98
C GLY A 260 27.69 -12.24 18.46
N GLY A 261 28.91 -12.30 19.00
CA GLY A 261 30.04 -11.53 18.50
C GLY A 261 30.30 -11.79 17.01
N GLY A 262 31.00 -10.86 16.37
CA GLY A 262 31.41 -11.03 14.97
C GLY A 262 32.34 -12.24 14.80
N GLN A 263 32.57 -12.66 13.55
CA GLN A 263 33.44 -13.81 13.22
C GLN A 263 34.86 -13.73 13.82
N PHE A 264 35.33 -12.52 14.17
CA PHE A 264 36.66 -12.25 14.73
C PHE A 264 36.63 -11.80 16.20
N GLN A 265 35.54 -12.05 16.92
CA GLN A 265 35.36 -11.76 18.35
C GLN A 265 35.09 -13.05 19.12
#